data_AF-A0A0E9M3D3-F1
#
_entry.id   AF-A0A0E9M3D3-F1
#
_cell.length_a   1.000
_cell.length_b   1.000
_cell.length_c   1.000
_cell.angle_alpha   90.00
_cell.angle_beta   90.00
_cell.angle_gamma   90.00
#
_symmetry.space_group_name_H-M   'P 1'
#
loop_
_entity.id
_entity.type
_entity.pdbx_description
1 polymer ?
#
loop_
_entity_poly.entity_id
_entity_poly.type
_entity_poly.pdbx_seq_one_letter_code
_entity_poly.pdbx_strand_id
1 'polypeptide(L)'
;MKKIYIVKLSSFIVLSCFFYNSSFANYISKANFEGDYENPSAWNTDQWPNRPPSMDGNVSDAALDISKGAIITRNGDFNPVTVTVKGTFIVDGNYTNNQWGGVTIEKDGKLEIFGDLIGSAGITVKKGGVLLVHGNLSSTGSGITSHGDIIVVGNFSTSSNTTVQNNGNLIVGGDFTHDGGGFSINGNANDTKVYILNPDAVVTGPDWSVIQNPEMVGDLEDFQADEPNSPLGDIVNEVVVSVVLGLQWKTDIDNNSWRIATNWSGNKVPVATSNVRIKSSEFYPVILATDELVEVKNLIIEEGASLTLAPGAQLTVNGKLTVKVGGRLLLEHEYGEGKMASLITKGEVEGEVETKLTLPQNQWFYIGSSRKEAVFSDFGAGNDGVIINVYRAGNWWGIKSGLAARSLRPIEGITTNYLPAEGDQDRVITYTGELNNVAVSRTFDESGYHLMANPYPSFIDWKIRRLLKDQRLMEPCGIEVK
;
A
#
# COMPACT_ATOMS: atom_id res chain seq x y z
N MET A 1 -63.58 -12.99 -68.57
CA MET A 1 -63.96 -14.35 -69.02
C MET A 1 -62.86 -14.82 -69.98
N LYS A 2 -62.18 -15.98 -69.93
CA LYS A 2 -62.28 -17.24 -69.17
C LYS A 2 -60.89 -17.95 -69.25
N LYS A 3 -60.43 -18.44 -68.09
CA LYS A 3 -59.70 -19.70 -67.74
C LYS A 3 -58.55 -20.27 -68.61
N ILE A 4 -57.34 -20.25 -68.03
CA ILE A 4 -56.51 -21.38 -67.49
C ILE A 4 -56.41 -22.70 -68.29
N TYR A 5 -55.17 -23.15 -68.56
CA TYR A 5 -54.54 -24.47 -68.21
C TYR A 5 -53.02 -24.40 -68.54
N ILE A 6 -52.11 -24.21 -67.57
CA ILE A 6 -51.23 -25.20 -66.89
C ILE A 6 -50.57 -26.26 -67.80
N VAL A 7 -49.25 -26.14 -68.00
CA VAL A 7 -48.29 -27.27 -67.94
C VAL A 7 -47.04 -26.78 -67.20
N LYS A 8 -46.71 -27.46 -66.09
CA LYS A 8 -45.51 -27.28 -65.27
C LYS A 8 -44.32 -28.01 -65.91
N LEU A 9 -43.14 -27.39 -65.99
CA LEU A 9 -41.86 -28.09 -65.73
C LEU A 9 -40.70 -27.08 -65.53
N SER A 10 -40.25 -27.00 -64.28
CA SER A 10 -38.84 -26.94 -63.85
C SER A 10 -37.93 -25.77 -64.25
N SER A 11 -37.73 -24.84 -63.31
CA SER A 11 -36.39 -24.45 -62.82
C SER A 11 -36.53 -23.59 -61.57
N PHE A 12 -36.68 -24.27 -60.43
CA PHE A 12 -36.53 -23.68 -59.11
C PHE A 12 -35.03 -23.74 -58.80
N ILE A 13 -34.34 -22.60 -58.85
CA ILE A 13 -32.99 -22.47 -58.29
C ILE A 13 -33.16 -22.55 -56.78
N VAL A 14 -32.91 -23.74 -56.23
CA VAL A 14 -32.71 -23.92 -54.79
C VAL A 14 -31.35 -23.32 -54.46
N LEU A 15 -31.35 -22.06 -54.03
CA LEU A 15 -30.26 -21.50 -53.26
C LEU A 15 -30.34 -22.14 -51.87
N SER A 16 -29.83 -23.36 -51.75
CA SER A 16 -29.55 -23.96 -50.45
C SER A 16 -28.40 -23.19 -49.84
N CYS A 17 -28.72 -22.14 -49.08
CA CYS A 17 -27.86 -21.66 -48.03
C CYS A 17 -27.63 -22.85 -47.10
N PHE A 18 -26.49 -23.53 -47.29
CA PHE A 18 -25.87 -24.28 -46.21
C PHE A 18 -25.65 -23.26 -45.09
N PHE A 19 -26.55 -23.25 -44.11
CA PHE A 19 -26.18 -22.90 -42.76
C PHE A 19 -25.16 -23.96 -42.34
N TYR A 20 -23.90 -23.76 -42.71
CA TYR A 20 -22.84 -24.27 -41.88
C TYR A 20 -23.04 -23.59 -40.53
N ASN A 21 -23.55 -24.34 -39.56
CA ASN A 21 -23.19 -24.07 -38.18
C ASN A 21 -21.67 -24.13 -38.17
N SER A 22 -21.01 -22.98 -38.30
CA SER A 22 -19.60 -22.87 -38.01
C SER A 22 -19.47 -23.07 -36.50
N SER A 23 -19.41 -24.34 -36.08
CA SER A 23 -18.83 -24.71 -34.80
C SER A 23 -17.38 -24.26 -34.86
N PHE A 24 -17.10 -23.04 -34.39
CA PHE A 24 -15.74 -22.64 -34.16
C PHE A 24 -15.14 -23.61 -33.14
N ALA A 25 -13.89 -24.01 -33.34
CA ALA A 25 -13.13 -24.79 -32.37
C ALA A 25 -13.05 -23.97 -31.10
N ASN A 26 -13.33 -24.61 -29.97
CA ASN A 26 -13.01 -24.04 -28.67
C ASN A 26 -12.08 -25.03 -27.95
N TYR A 27 -10.98 -24.51 -27.40
CA TYR A 27 -10.25 -25.19 -26.36
C TYR A 27 -11.09 -25.10 -25.07
N ILE A 28 -11.66 -26.23 -24.64
CA ILE A 28 -12.57 -26.27 -23.49
C ILE A 28 -11.86 -26.98 -22.33
N SER A 29 -11.73 -26.31 -21.18
CA SER A 29 -11.18 -26.95 -19.99
C SER A 29 -12.16 -27.98 -19.41
N LYS A 30 -11.65 -28.98 -18.70
CA LYS A 30 -12.48 -29.94 -17.97
C LYS A 30 -13.15 -29.25 -16.78
N ALA A 31 -14.45 -29.48 -16.61
CA ALA A 31 -15.18 -28.96 -15.46
C ALA A 31 -14.60 -29.52 -14.15
N ASN A 32 -14.51 -28.68 -13.12
CA ASN A 32 -13.96 -29.01 -11.80
C ASN A 32 -12.49 -29.48 -11.80
N PHE A 33 -11.76 -29.25 -12.88
CA PHE A 33 -10.31 -29.50 -12.91
C PHE A 33 -9.57 -28.35 -12.22
N GLU A 34 -8.59 -28.67 -11.38
CA GLU A 34 -7.70 -27.71 -10.75
C GLU A 34 -6.25 -28.00 -11.16
N GLY A 35 -5.56 -27.01 -11.71
CA GLY A 35 -4.15 -27.11 -12.06
C GLY A 35 -3.72 -26.21 -13.20
N ASP A 36 -2.57 -26.51 -13.77
CA ASP A 36 -1.92 -25.64 -14.75
C ASP A 36 -2.57 -25.71 -16.14
N TYR A 37 -2.61 -24.56 -16.81
CA TYR A 37 -2.99 -24.40 -18.21
C TYR A 37 -2.14 -25.28 -19.13
N GLU A 38 -0.84 -25.40 -18.83
CA GLU A 38 0.11 -26.19 -19.62
C GLU A 38 -0.12 -27.69 -19.50
N ASN A 39 -0.92 -28.15 -18.52
CA ASN A 39 -1.23 -29.56 -18.34
C ASN A 39 -2.24 -30.02 -19.41
N PRO A 40 -1.89 -30.93 -20.34
CA PRO A 40 -2.83 -31.42 -21.35
C PRO A 40 -4.09 -32.06 -20.77
N SER A 41 -3.98 -32.59 -19.55
CA SER A 41 -5.11 -33.22 -18.85
C SER A 41 -6.20 -32.22 -18.43
N ALA A 42 -5.89 -30.92 -18.40
CA ALA A 42 -6.83 -29.85 -18.12
C ALA A 42 -7.87 -29.66 -19.23
N TRP A 43 -7.62 -30.18 -20.43
CA TRP A 43 -8.38 -29.87 -21.65
C TRP A 43 -9.16 -31.07 -22.18
N ASN A 44 -10.33 -30.80 -22.77
CA ASN A 44 -11.08 -31.78 -23.54
C ASN A 44 -10.48 -31.91 -24.94
N THR A 45 -9.78 -33.01 -25.20
CA THR A 45 -9.12 -33.28 -26.50
C THR A 45 -9.95 -34.16 -27.44
N ASP A 46 -11.12 -34.62 -26.99
CA ASP A 46 -12.04 -35.46 -27.78
C ASP A 46 -12.91 -34.63 -28.73
N GLN A 47 -12.81 -33.30 -28.65
CA GLN A 47 -13.52 -32.33 -29.48
C GLN A 47 -12.51 -31.47 -30.24
N TRP A 48 -12.91 -30.97 -31.42
CA TRP A 48 -12.03 -30.12 -32.21
C TRP A 48 -11.81 -28.76 -31.49
N PRO A 49 -10.56 -28.29 -31.34
CA PRO A 49 -9.31 -28.85 -31.85
C PRO A 49 -8.89 -30.04 -30.99
N ASN A 50 -8.68 -31.23 -31.59
CA ASN A 50 -8.40 -32.49 -30.88
C ASN A 50 -6.98 -32.51 -30.26
N ARG A 51 -6.66 -31.49 -29.47
CA ARG A 51 -5.37 -31.18 -28.85
C ARG A 51 -5.58 -30.11 -27.76
N PRO A 52 -4.69 -30.01 -26.76
CA PRO A 52 -4.68 -28.87 -25.85
C PRO A 52 -4.27 -27.58 -26.57
N PRO A 53 -4.55 -26.40 -25.99
CA PRO A 53 -4.09 -25.12 -26.50
C PRO A 53 -2.56 -24.99 -26.41
N SER A 54 -2.01 -24.00 -27.13
CA SER A 54 -0.56 -23.76 -27.14
C SER A 54 -0.04 -23.40 -25.75
N MET A 55 1.02 -24.09 -25.30
CA MET A 55 1.63 -23.89 -23.98
C MET A 55 2.37 -22.56 -23.83
N ASP A 56 2.70 -21.89 -24.93
CA ASP A 56 3.36 -20.57 -24.91
C ASP A 56 2.41 -19.42 -24.55
N GLY A 57 1.12 -19.70 -24.39
CA GLY A 57 0.09 -18.72 -24.06
C GLY A 57 -0.40 -17.89 -25.25
N ASN A 58 0.11 -18.11 -26.46
CA ASN A 58 -0.36 -17.44 -27.66
C ASN A 58 -1.41 -18.29 -28.39
N VAL A 59 -2.69 -17.98 -28.18
CA VAL A 59 -3.82 -18.78 -28.68
C VAL A 59 -4.55 -17.98 -29.77
N SER A 60 -4.15 -18.14 -31.02
CA SER A 60 -4.70 -17.37 -32.15
C SER A 60 -5.64 -18.15 -33.06
N ASP A 61 -5.76 -19.47 -32.86
CA ASP A 61 -6.42 -20.40 -33.78
C ASP A 61 -7.82 -20.84 -33.35
N ALA A 62 -8.18 -20.66 -32.07
CA ALA A 62 -9.46 -21.08 -31.51
C ALA A 62 -9.79 -20.34 -30.21
N ALA A 63 -11.08 -20.23 -29.87
CA ALA A 63 -11.50 -19.62 -28.61
C ALA A 63 -11.13 -20.51 -27.42
N LEU A 64 -10.97 -19.91 -26.25
CA LEU A 64 -10.70 -20.61 -24.99
C LEU A 64 -11.92 -20.52 -24.06
N ASP A 65 -12.44 -21.65 -23.62
CA ASP A 65 -13.55 -21.73 -22.67
C ASP A 65 -13.06 -22.38 -21.37
N ILE A 66 -12.99 -21.60 -20.29
CA ILE A 66 -12.72 -22.09 -18.95
C ILE A 66 -14.04 -22.53 -18.32
N SER A 67 -14.21 -23.85 -18.19
CA SER A 67 -15.43 -24.47 -17.71
C SER A 67 -15.77 -24.14 -16.27
N LYS A 68 -17.07 -24.22 -15.93
CA LYS A 68 -17.57 -24.01 -14.57
C LYS A 68 -16.87 -24.94 -13.57
N GLY A 69 -16.50 -24.38 -12.43
CA GLY A 69 -15.80 -25.08 -11.35
C GLY A 69 -14.32 -25.40 -11.64
N ALA A 70 -13.83 -25.19 -12.86
CA ALA A 70 -12.41 -25.34 -13.14
C ALA A 70 -11.61 -24.19 -12.51
N ILE A 71 -10.38 -24.48 -12.08
CA ILE A 71 -9.39 -23.51 -11.63
C ILE A 71 -8.13 -23.76 -12.46
N ILE A 72 -7.90 -22.89 -13.44
CA ILE A 72 -6.79 -23.04 -14.39
C ILE A 72 -5.78 -21.92 -14.16
N THR A 73 -4.50 -22.27 -13.99
CA THR A 73 -3.40 -21.30 -13.83
C THR A 73 -2.49 -21.32 -15.04
N ARG A 74 -2.35 -20.18 -15.73
CA ARG A 74 -1.38 -19.94 -16.79
C ARG A 74 -0.11 -19.34 -16.18
N ASN A 75 1.01 -20.05 -16.32
CA ASN A 75 2.30 -19.66 -15.74
C ASN A 75 3.09 -18.74 -16.70
N GLY A 76 2.77 -17.45 -16.72
CA GLY A 76 3.37 -16.44 -17.60
C GLY A 76 2.36 -15.71 -18.47
N ASP A 77 2.87 -14.96 -19.46
CA ASP A 77 2.04 -14.10 -20.31
C ASP A 77 1.01 -14.89 -21.15
N PHE A 78 -0.11 -14.24 -21.44
CA PHE A 78 -1.23 -14.83 -22.16
C PHE A 78 -1.78 -13.90 -23.24
N ASN A 79 -1.89 -14.38 -24.47
CA ASN A 79 -2.34 -13.63 -25.65
C ASN A 79 -3.35 -14.47 -26.47
N PRO A 80 -4.64 -14.46 -26.10
CA PRO A 80 -5.68 -15.25 -26.75
C PRO A 80 -6.44 -14.47 -27.84
N VAL A 81 -7.14 -15.22 -28.70
CA VAL A 81 -8.09 -14.69 -29.68
C VAL A 81 -9.44 -14.34 -29.05
N THR A 82 -9.95 -15.24 -28.22
CA THR A 82 -11.25 -15.13 -27.55
C THR A 82 -11.21 -15.95 -26.27
N VAL A 83 -11.71 -15.42 -25.16
CA VAL A 83 -11.79 -16.18 -23.90
C VAL A 83 -13.16 -16.04 -23.26
N THR A 84 -13.75 -17.16 -22.85
CA THR A 84 -14.92 -17.19 -21.96
C THR A 84 -14.54 -17.84 -20.64
N VAL A 85 -14.79 -17.14 -19.52
CA VAL A 85 -14.45 -17.64 -18.18
C VAL A 85 -15.73 -17.93 -17.39
N LYS A 86 -16.00 -19.22 -17.12
CA LYS A 86 -17.13 -19.70 -16.28
C LYS A 86 -16.68 -20.29 -14.95
N GLY A 87 -15.39 -20.60 -14.82
CA GLY A 87 -14.72 -21.01 -13.57
C GLY A 87 -13.74 -19.93 -13.12
N THR A 88 -12.60 -20.33 -12.58
CA THR A 88 -11.49 -19.43 -12.23
C THR A 88 -10.35 -19.61 -13.22
N PHE A 89 -9.86 -18.51 -13.78
CA PHE A 89 -8.68 -18.48 -14.63
C PHE A 89 -7.68 -17.49 -14.07
N ILE A 90 -6.48 -17.97 -13.77
CA ILE A 90 -5.38 -17.20 -13.19
C ILE A 90 -4.29 -17.07 -14.24
N VAL A 91 -3.80 -15.86 -14.47
CA VAL A 91 -2.66 -15.58 -15.34
C VAL A 91 -1.54 -14.99 -14.49
N ASP A 92 -0.50 -15.79 -14.25
CA ASP A 92 0.71 -15.39 -13.53
C ASP A 92 1.67 -14.63 -14.46
N GLY A 93 1.18 -13.53 -15.03
CA GLY A 93 1.84 -12.74 -16.07
C GLY A 93 0.91 -11.70 -16.67
N ASN A 94 1.31 -11.11 -17.79
CA ASN A 94 0.51 -10.12 -18.50
C ASN A 94 -0.56 -10.79 -19.37
N TYR A 95 -1.72 -10.15 -19.48
CA TYR A 95 -2.79 -10.54 -20.38
C TYR A 95 -2.89 -9.53 -21.53
N THR A 96 -2.69 -10.00 -22.76
CA THR A 96 -2.84 -9.21 -23.98
C THR A 96 -4.17 -9.51 -24.66
N ASN A 97 -5.14 -8.59 -24.58
CA ASN A 97 -6.47 -8.71 -25.17
C ASN A 97 -6.58 -7.92 -26.49
N ASN A 98 -5.73 -8.22 -27.47
CA ASN A 98 -5.60 -7.43 -28.71
C ASN A 98 -6.12 -8.11 -29.98
N GLN A 99 -6.58 -9.35 -29.87
CA GLN A 99 -7.15 -10.10 -30.98
C GLN A 99 -8.67 -9.92 -31.05
N TRP A 100 -9.31 -10.18 -32.18
CA TRP A 100 -10.66 -9.68 -32.49
C TRP A 100 -11.82 -10.18 -31.59
N GLY A 101 -11.65 -11.23 -30.79
CA GLY A 101 -12.76 -11.84 -30.05
C GLY A 101 -12.90 -11.43 -28.58
N GLY A 102 -11.85 -10.88 -27.97
CA GLY A 102 -11.93 -10.31 -26.63
C GLY A 102 -12.08 -11.33 -25.49
N VAL A 103 -12.54 -10.85 -24.33
CA VAL A 103 -12.74 -11.64 -23.12
C VAL A 103 -14.14 -11.43 -22.54
N THR A 104 -14.78 -12.53 -22.15
CA THR A 104 -16.06 -12.55 -21.45
C THR A 104 -15.93 -13.34 -20.16
N ILE A 105 -16.22 -12.70 -19.04
CA ILE A 105 -16.30 -13.34 -17.73
C ILE A 105 -17.78 -13.55 -17.42
N GLU A 106 -18.19 -14.80 -17.35
CA GLU A 106 -19.57 -15.20 -17.09
C GLU A 106 -19.90 -15.06 -15.59
N LYS A 107 -21.18 -15.22 -15.26
CA LYS A 107 -21.64 -15.24 -13.86
C LYS A 107 -20.86 -16.32 -13.06
N ASP A 108 -20.42 -15.94 -11.86
CA ASP A 108 -19.61 -16.74 -10.92
C ASP A 108 -18.20 -17.08 -11.47
N GLY A 109 -17.83 -16.55 -12.65
CA GLY A 109 -16.49 -16.69 -13.21
C GLY A 109 -15.53 -15.65 -12.64
N LYS A 110 -14.26 -16.03 -12.47
CA LYS A 110 -13.18 -15.14 -12.01
C LYS A 110 -12.00 -15.19 -12.98
N LEU A 111 -11.59 -14.05 -13.50
CA LEU A 111 -10.30 -13.88 -14.18
C LEU A 111 -9.38 -13.05 -13.28
N GLU A 112 -8.24 -13.62 -12.90
CA GLU A 112 -7.22 -12.96 -12.09
C GLU A 112 -5.91 -12.88 -12.85
N ILE A 113 -5.35 -11.69 -12.97
CA ILE A 113 -4.14 -11.40 -13.74
C ILE A 113 -3.14 -10.74 -12.80
N PHE A 114 -1.99 -11.38 -12.59
CA PHE A 114 -0.95 -10.85 -11.69
C PHE A 114 -0.09 -9.76 -12.34
N GLY A 115 -0.05 -9.70 -13.68
CA GLY A 115 0.57 -8.61 -14.44
C GLY A 115 -0.42 -7.57 -14.95
N ASP A 116 -0.07 -6.93 -16.07
CA ASP A 116 -0.90 -5.93 -16.74
C ASP A 116 -1.94 -6.59 -17.67
N LEU A 117 -3.11 -5.95 -17.80
CA LEU A 117 -4.10 -6.22 -18.84
C LEU A 117 -4.04 -5.11 -19.90
N ILE A 118 -3.56 -5.45 -21.09
CA ILE A 118 -3.46 -4.51 -22.22
C ILE A 118 -4.39 -4.99 -23.32
N GLY A 119 -5.38 -4.17 -23.69
CA GLY A 119 -6.43 -4.58 -24.61
C GLY A 119 -6.84 -3.54 -25.64
N SER A 120 -7.18 -4.04 -26.82
CA SER A 120 -7.91 -3.33 -27.87
C SER A 120 -9.14 -4.12 -28.33
N ALA A 121 -9.38 -5.29 -27.75
CA ALA A 121 -10.56 -6.10 -27.94
C ALA A 121 -11.53 -5.99 -26.77
N GLY A 122 -12.78 -6.41 -26.98
CA GLY A 122 -13.85 -6.21 -26.01
C GLY A 122 -13.59 -6.91 -24.69
N ILE A 123 -13.92 -6.25 -23.58
CA ILE A 123 -13.90 -6.83 -22.24
C ILE A 123 -15.34 -6.79 -21.73
N THR A 124 -15.91 -7.97 -21.46
CA THR A 124 -17.26 -8.10 -20.91
C THR A 124 -17.20 -8.82 -19.57
N VAL A 125 -17.68 -8.18 -18.51
CA VAL A 125 -17.86 -8.82 -17.21
C VAL A 125 -19.35 -8.91 -16.94
N LYS A 126 -19.91 -10.11 -16.85
CA LYS A 126 -21.33 -10.31 -16.58
C LYS A 126 -21.62 -10.23 -15.08
N LYS A 127 -22.90 -10.09 -14.73
CA LYS A 127 -23.34 -10.00 -13.34
C LYS A 127 -22.86 -11.19 -12.50
N GLY A 128 -22.15 -10.90 -11.41
CA GLY A 128 -21.52 -11.88 -10.53
C GLY A 128 -20.21 -12.47 -11.05
N GLY A 129 -19.69 -11.99 -12.18
CA GLY A 129 -18.33 -12.27 -12.63
C GLY A 129 -17.34 -11.25 -12.04
N VAL A 130 -16.08 -11.66 -11.89
CA VAL A 130 -15.00 -10.84 -11.32
C VAL A 130 -13.80 -10.81 -12.26
N LEU A 131 -13.33 -9.61 -12.59
CA LEU A 131 -12.02 -9.36 -13.20
C LEU A 131 -11.12 -8.71 -12.15
N LEU A 132 -10.00 -9.34 -11.81
CA LEU A 132 -8.98 -8.80 -10.92
C LEU A 132 -7.66 -8.66 -11.67
N VAL A 133 -7.13 -7.44 -11.73
CA VAL A 133 -5.84 -7.10 -12.35
C VAL A 133 -4.93 -6.52 -11.29
N HIS A 134 -3.84 -7.20 -10.94
CA HIS A 134 -2.87 -6.72 -9.95
C HIS A 134 -1.93 -5.65 -10.52
N GLY A 135 -1.71 -5.65 -11.85
CA GLY A 135 -1.03 -4.57 -12.56
C GLY A 135 -1.99 -3.48 -13.03
N ASN A 136 -1.67 -2.90 -14.19
CA ASN A 136 -2.45 -1.86 -14.84
C ASN A 136 -3.46 -2.46 -15.83
N LEU A 137 -4.58 -1.75 -16.05
CA LEU A 137 -5.53 -2.06 -17.10
C LEU A 137 -5.54 -0.92 -18.13
N SER A 138 -5.20 -1.23 -19.39
CA SER A 138 -5.29 -0.29 -20.52
C SER A 138 -6.23 -0.83 -21.61
N SER A 139 -7.25 -0.05 -21.98
CA SER A 139 -8.22 -0.40 -23.04
C SER A 139 -8.37 0.69 -24.09
N THR A 140 -7.96 0.42 -25.33
CA THR A 140 -7.81 1.47 -26.39
C THR A 140 -8.63 1.26 -27.66
N GLY A 141 -9.24 0.08 -27.85
CA GLY A 141 -9.96 -0.26 -29.08
C GLY A 141 -11.45 -0.47 -28.85
N SER A 142 -11.86 -1.74 -28.81
CA SER A 142 -13.20 -2.13 -28.39
C SER A 142 -13.43 -1.79 -26.92
N GLY A 143 -14.70 -1.56 -26.60
CA GLY A 143 -15.10 -1.09 -25.27
C GLY A 143 -15.05 -2.13 -24.16
N ILE A 144 -15.16 -1.61 -22.94
CA ILE A 144 -15.40 -2.37 -21.71
C ILE A 144 -16.90 -2.30 -21.38
N THR A 145 -17.53 -3.44 -21.12
CA THR A 145 -18.90 -3.50 -20.61
C THR A 145 -18.94 -4.35 -19.35
N SER A 146 -19.16 -3.71 -18.21
CA SER A 146 -19.25 -4.39 -16.92
C SER A 146 -20.67 -4.39 -16.37
N HIS A 147 -21.11 -5.56 -15.93
CA HIS A 147 -22.26 -5.81 -15.08
C HIS A 147 -21.87 -6.51 -13.76
N GLY A 148 -20.58 -6.83 -13.60
CA GLY A 148 -19.96 -7.44 -12.42
C GLY A 148 -18.79 -6.59 -11.95
N ASP A 149 -17.85 -7.19 -11.22
CA ASP A 149 -16.79 -6.43 -10.56
C ASP A 149 -15.50 -6.43 -11.38
N ILE A 150 -14.94 -5.26 -11.61
CA ILE A 150 -13.60 -5.04 -12.17
C ILE A 150 -12.77 -4.38 -11.08
N ILE A 151 -11.69 -5.04 -10.67
CA ILE A 151 -10.76 -4.54 -9.67
C ILE A 151 -9.39 -4.41 -10.33
N VAL A 152 -8.86 -3.20 -10.34
CA VAL A 152 -7.54 -2.87 -10.87
C VAL A 152 -6.71 -2.33 -9.72
N VAL A 153 -5.71 -3.08 -9.28
CA VAL A 153 -4.81 -2.68 -8.20
C VAL A 153 -3.90 -1.54 -8.67
N GLY A 154 -3.39 -1.60 -9.90
CA GLY A 154 -2.62 -0.51 -10.52
C GLY A 154 -3.48 0.59 -11.14
N ASN A 155 -2.97 1.19 -12.20
CA ASN A 155 -3.62 2.28 -12.91
C ASN A 155 -4.67 1.76 -13.89
N PHE A 156 -5.74 2.52 -14.08
CA PHE A 156 -6.75 2.27 -15.10
C PHE A 156 -6.66 3.34 -16.19
N SER A 157 -6.59 2.92 -17.45
CA SER A 157 -6.60 3.81 -18.61
C SER A 157 -7.55 3.29 -19.69
N THR A 158 -8.39 4.17 -20.22
CA THR A 158 -9.20 3.84 -21.39
C THR A 158 -9.32 4.98 -22.39
N SER A 159 -9.24 4.66 -23.68
CA SER A 159 -9.63 5.54 -24.78
C SER A 159 -10.77 4.94 -25.63
N SER A 160 -11.45 3.95 -25.07
CA SER A 160 -12.56 3.20 -25.68
C SER A 160 -13.86 3.40 -24.92
N ASN A 161 -15.00 3.03 -25.52
CA ASN A 161 -16.29 3.08 -24.83
C ASN A 161 -16.27 2.19 -23.58
N THR A 162 -16.37 2.78 -22.39
CA THR A 162 -16.44 2.04 -21.13
C THR A 162 -17.81 2.25 -20.51
N THR A 163 -18.46 1.14 -20.16
CA THR A 163 -19.75 1.19 -19.48
C THR A 163 -19.75 0.30 -18.25
N VAL A 164 -20.04 0.90 -17.10
CA VAL A 164 -20.30 0.18 -15.84
C VAL A 164 -21.81 0.22 -15.60
N GLN A 165 -22.45 -0.95 -15.53
CA GLN A 165 -23.91 -1.09 -15.49
C GLN A 165 -24.40 -1.91 -14.30
N ASN A 166 -25.66 -1.67 -13.92
CA ASN A 166 -26.39 -2.47 -12.93
C ASN A 166 -25.64 -2.56 -11.59
N ASN A 167 -25.38 -3.76 -11.06
CA ASN A 167 -24.65 -3.95 -9.79
C ASN A 167 -23.16 -4.23 -10.01
N GLY A 168 -22.60 -3.80 -11.14
CA GLY A 168 -21.16 -3.95 -11.39
C GLY A 168 -20.38 -2.79 -10.80
N ASN A 169 -19.17 -3.07 -10.31
CA ASN A 169 -18.26 -2.08 -9.78
C ASN A 169 -16.97 -2.00 -10.62
N LEU A 170 -16.36 -0.82 -10.65
CA LEU A 170 -15.00 -0.60 -11.12
C LEU A 170 -14.20 0.02 -9.98
N ILE A 171 -13.24 -0.73 -9.45
CA ILE A 171 -12.38 -0.32 -8.34
C ILE A 171 -10.98 -0.13 -8.90
N VAL A 172 -10.39 1.05 -8.66
CA VAL A 172 -9.06 1.41 -9.13
C VAL A 172 -8.20 1.82 -7.95
N GLY A 173 -7.07 1.15 -7.80
CA GLY A 173 -6.08 1.44 -6.78
C GLY A 173 -5.14 2.56 -7.17
N GLY A 174 -4.81 2.73 -8.45
CA GLY A 174 -3.86 3.74 -8.93
C GLY A 174 -4.52 4.95 -9.61
N ASP A 175 -3.78 5.56 -10.54
CA ASP A 175 -4.25 6.66 -11.39
C ASP A 175 -5.41 6.22 -12.29
N PHE A 176 -6.27 7.18 -12.64
CA PHE A 176 -7.40 6.96 -13.53
C PHE A 176 -7.32 7.88 -14.75
N THR A 177 -7.33 7.30 -15.94
CA THR A 177 -7.29 8.05 -17.20
C THR A 177 -8.42 7.62 -18.14
N HIS A 178 -9.20 8.58 -18.63
CA HIS A 178 -10.16 8.40 -19.71
C HIS A 178 -9.84 9.39 -20.84
N ASP A 179 -9.26 8.92 -21.94
CA ASP A 179 -8.75 9.78 -23.03
C ASP A 179 -9.62 9.77 -24.31
N GLY A 180 -10.71 8.98 -24.33
CA GLY A 180 -11.56 8.85 -25.51
C GLY A 180 -12.64 7.79 -25.39
N GLY A 181 -13.54 7.73 -26.37
CA GLY A 181 -14.77 6.93 -26.29
C GLY A 181 -15.82 7.61 -25.41
N GLY A 182 -16.89 6.90 -25.04
CA GLY A 182 -17.82 7.33 -24.01
C GLY A 182 -17.58 6.55 -22.71
N PHE A 183 -17.55 7.25 -21.57
CA PHE A 183 -17.56 6.61 -20.25
C PHE A 183 -18.94 6.81 -19.63
N SER A 184 -19.67 5.72 -19.39
CA SER A 184 -21.03 5.78 -18.86
C SER A 184 -21.21 4.87 -17.65
N ILE A 185 -21.91 5.39 -16.64
CA ILE A 185 -22.33 4.67 -15.46
C ILE A 185 -23.85 4.58 -15.52
N ASN A 186 -24.38 3.37 -15.77
CA ASN A 186 -25.82 3.14 -15.95
C ASN A 186 -26.37 2.35 -14.77
N GLY A 187 -27.36 2.90 -14.07
CA GLY A 187 -27.94 2.24 -12.90
C GLY A 187 -28.72 3.21 -12.05
N ASN A 188 -28.96 2.84 -10.79
CA ASN A 188 -29.46 3.80 -9.80
C ASN A 188 -28.37 4.88 -9.60
N ALA A 189 -28.73 6.16 -9.74
CA ALA A 189 -27.80 7.27 -9.56
C ALA A 189 -27.32 7.42 -8.10
N ASN A 190 -27.97 6.75 -7.15
CA ASN A 190 -27.60 6.76 -5.73
C ASN A 190 -26.67 5.59 -5.33
N ASP A 191 -26.11 4.88 -6.29
CA ASP A 191 -25.28 3.69 -6.08
C ASP A 191 -23.95 3.92 -6.79
N THR A 192 -22.91 4.24 -6.01
CA THR A 192 -21.57 4.52 -6.49
C THR A 192 -20.99 3.26 -7.12
N LYS A 193 -20.53 3.36 -8.37
CA LYS A 193 -20.07 2.18 -9.15
C LYS A 193 -18.61 2.24 -9.53
N VAL A 194 -18.00 3.40 -9.38
CA VAL A 194 -16.59 3.62 -9.70
C VAL A 194 -15.94 4.14 -8.44
N TYR A 195 -14.93 3.43 -7.97
CA TYR A 195 -14.17 3.81 -6.78
C TYR A 195 -12.71 4.00 -7.15
N ILE A 196 -12.17 5.16 -6.83
CA ILE A 196 -10.74 5.47 -6.99
C ILE A 196 -10.17 5.56 -5.59
N LEU A 197 -9.53 4.48 -5.15
CA LEU A 197 -9.23 4.28 -3.73
C LEU A 197 -7.98 5.03 -3.28
N ASN A 198 -7.06 5.33 -4.20
CA ASN A 198 -5.88 6.14 -3.88
C ASN A 198 -6.23 7.62 -3.88
N PRO A 199 -6.18 8.30 -2.72
CA PRO A 199 -6.48 9.73 -2.65
C PRO A 199 -5.42 10.59 -3.34
N ASP A 200 -4.25 10.02 -3.64
CA ASP A 200 -3.18 10.69 -4.41
C ASP A 200 -3.25 10.36 -5.92
N ALA A 201 -4.28 9.62 -6.37
CA ALA A 201 -4.45 9.28 -7.77
C ALA A 201 -4.67 10.53 -8.63
N VAL A 202 -3.97 10.60 -9.75
CA VAL A 202 -4.25 11.59 -10.78
C VAL A 202 -5.43 11.11 -11.61
N VAL A 203 -6.54 11.84 -11.56
CA VAL A 203 -7.74 11.57 -12.36
C VAL A 203 -7.75 12.48 -13.59
N THR A 204 -7.57 11.89 -14.76
CA THR A 204 -7.52 12.59 -16.04
C THR A 204 -8.68 12.16 -16.93
N GLY A 205 -9.38 13.13 -17.52
CA GLY A 205 -10.27 12.87 -18.64
C GLY A 205 -11.00 14.11 -19.13
N PRO A 206 -11.71 14.04 -20.27
CA PRO A 206 -12.44 15.15 -20.83
C PRO A 206 -13.43 15.77 -19.84
N ASP A 207 -13.64 17.08 -19.94
CA ASP A 207 -14.56 17.84 -19.08
C ASP A 207 -16.00 17.29 -19.05
N TRP A 208 -16.43 16.62 -20.13
CA TRP A 208 -17.76 16.02 -20.24
C TRP A 208 -17.85 14.60 -19.65
N SER A 209 -16.72 14.01 -19.24
CA SER A 209 -16.69 12.66 -18.72
C SER A 209 -17.34 12.57 -17.35
N VAL A 210 -18.12 11.51 -17.09
CA VAL A 210 -18.75 11.28 -15.79
C VAL A 210 -17.74 11.14 -14.64
N ILE A 211 -16.49 10.78 -14.95
CA ILE A 211 -15.39 10.69 -13.97
C ILE A 211 -14.94 12.05 -13.43
N GLN A 212 -15.34 13.15 -14.08
CA GLN A 212 -15.15 14.51 -13.56
C GLN A 212 -16.28 14.93 -12.60
N ASN A 213 -17.34 14.11 -12.45
CA ASN A 213 -18.40 14.36 -11.50
C ASN A 213 -18.11 13.62 -10.17
N PRO A 214 -17.75 14.34 -9.09
CA PRO A 214 -17.41 13.72 -7.80
C PRO A 214 -18.60 13.00 -7.13
N GLU A 215 -19.85 13.29 -7.52
CA GLU A 215 -21.01 12.56 -6.97
C GLU A 215 -21.17 11.15 -7.58
N MET A 216 -20.45 10.84 -8.66
CA MET A 216 -20.58 9.58 -9.40
C MET A 216 -19.36 8.65 -9.21
N VAL A 217 -18.32 9.15 -8.54
CA VAL A 217 -17.06 8.45 -8.29
C VAL A 217 -16.77 8.53 -6.80
N GLY A 218 -16.68 7.38 -6.14
CA GLY A 218 -16.38 7.30 -4.73
C GLY A 218 -14.90 7.15 -4.44
N ASP A 219 -14.52 7.49 -3.22
CA ASP A 219 -13.20 7.20 -2.68
C ASP A 219 -13.20 5.93 -1.81
N LEU A 220 -12.16 5.76 -0.98
CA LEU A 220 -12.09 4.63 -0.05
C LEU A 220 -13.14 4.67 1.06
N GLU A 221 -13.48 5.86 1.56
CA GLU A 221 -14.49 6.01 2.61
C GLU A 221 -15.87 5.64 2.06
N ASP A 222 -16.20 6.12 0.86
CA ASP A 222 -17.43 5.73 0.15
C ASP A 222 -17.46 4.21 -0.07
N PHE A 223 -16.36 3.61 -0.57
CA PHE A 223 -16.29 2.16 -0.77
C PHE A 223 -16.51 1.37 0.52
N GLN A 224 -15.93 1.81 1.64
CA GLN A 224 -16.09 1.14 2.93
C GLN A 224 -17.52 1.26 3.48
N ALA A 225 -18.20 2.38 3.20
CA ALA A 225 -19.59 2.59 3.57
C ALA A 225 -20.55 1.76 2.71
N ASP A 226 -20.26 1.60 1.42
CA ASP A 226 -21.10 0.89 0.46
C ASP A 226 -20.89 -0.64 0.48
N GLU A 227 -19.67 -1.11 0.78
CA GLU A 227 -19.28 -2.53 0.80
C GLU A 227 -18.81 -3.05 2.19
N PRO A 228 -19.52 -2.76 3.30
CA PRO A 228 -19.07 -3.17 4.63
C PRO A 228 -19.22 -4.68 4.80
N ASN A 229 -18.11 -5.38 5.05
CA ASN A 229 -18.06 -6.83 5.25
C ASN A 229 -18.66 -7.65 4.08
N SER A 230 -18.53 -7.15 2.84
CA SER A 230 -18.93 -7.88 1.64
C SER A 230 -17.78 -8.72 1.07
N PRO A 231 -18.06 -9.75 0.26
CA PRO A 231 -17.01 -10.50 -0.45
C PRO A 231 -16.14 -9.62 -1.35
N LEU A 232 -16.72 -8.56 -1.95
CA LEU A 232 -15.97 -7.59 -2.74
C LEU A 232 -15.07 -6.74 -1.83
N GLY A 233 -15.60 -6.28 -0.69
CA GLY A 233 -14.83 -5.58 0.34
C GLY A 233 -13.64 -6.40 0.84
N ASP A 234 -13.80 -7.70 1.06
CA ASP A 234 -12.72 -8.60 1.48
C ASP A 234 -11.60 -8.67 0.42
N ILE A 235 -11.96 -8.87 -0.85
CA ILE A 235 -11.00 -8.91 -1.96
C ILE A 235 -10.26 -7.58 -2.06
N VAL A 236 -10.98 -6.46 -2.12
CA VAL A 236 -10.39 -5.12 -2.30
C VAL A 236 -9.48 -4.74 -1.13
N ASN A 237 -9.87 -5.05 0.10
CA ASN A 237 -9.03 -4.81 1.28
C ASN A 237 -7.71 -5.61 1.22
N GLU A 238 -7.78 -6.85 0.74
CA GLU A 238 -6.61 -7.71 0.59
C GLU A 238 -5.70 -7.28 -0.56
N VAL A 239 -6.24 -7.01 -1.74
CA VAL A 239 -5.43 -6.86 -2.96
C VAL A 239 -5.17 -5.42 -3.36
N VAL A 240 -6.06 -4.48 -3.03
CA VAL A 240 -5.90 -3.07 -3.39
C VAL A 240 -5.41 -2.27 -2.19
N VAL A 241 -6.16 -2.26 -1.08
CA VAL A 241 -5.84 -1.41 0.08
C VAL A 241 -4.49 -1.80 0.68
N SER A 242 -4.25 -3.09 0.93
CA SER A 242 -2.99 -3.57 1.52
C SER A 242 -1.78 -3.30 0.62
N VAL A 243 -1.94 -3.35 -0.70
CA VAL A 243 -0.84 -3.24 -1.67
C VAL A 243 -0.56 -1.78 -2.04
N VAL A 244 -1.61 -1.01 -2.35
CA VAL A 244 -1.51 0.31 -2.98
C VAL A 244 -1.55 1.43 -1.96
N LEU A 245 -2.41 1.32 -0.93
CA LEU A 245 -2.62 2.39 0.06
C LEU A 245 -1.90 2.13 1.39
N GLY A 246 -1.57 0.86 1.64
CA GLY A 246 -1.22 0.38 2.96
C GLY A 246 -2.43 0.19 3.88
N LEU A 247 -2.19 -0.48 5.01
CA LEU A 247 -3.14 -0.60 6.10
C LEU A 247 -3.36 0.77 6.74
N GLN A 248 -4.62 1.17 6.82
CA GLN A 248 -5.01 2.49 7.29
C GLN A 248 -5.56 2.39 8.70
N TRP A 249 -5.15 3.32 9.54
CA TRP A 249 -5.79 3.51 10.83
C TRP A 249 -7.21 4.04 10.62
N LYS A 250 -8.20 3.33 11.13
CA LYS A 250 -9.61 3.69 10.98
C LYS A 250 -9.95 4.92 11.82
N THR A 251 -10.94 5.68 11.36
CA THR A 251 -11.39 6.93 11.98
C THR A 251 -12.53 6.72 12.98
N ASP A 252 -13.25 5.60 12.89
CA ASP A 252 -14.46 5.25 13.61
C ASP A 252 -14.22 4.26 14.78
N ILE A 253 -13.05 4.35 15.42
CA ILE A 253 -12.63 3.46 16.50
C ILE A 253 -12.75 4.12 17.88
N ASP A 254 -12.74 3.32 18.94
CA ASP A 254 -12.95 3.77 20.33
C ASP A 254 -11.72 3.58 21.25
N ASN A 255 -10.57 3.20 20.67
CA ASN A 255 -9.36 2.92 21.41
C ASN A 255 -8.10 3.20 20.57
N ASN A 256 -6.94 3.23 21.22
CA ASN A 256 -5.66 3.63 20.61
C ASN A 256 -4.67 2.47 20.41
N SER A 257 -5.08 1.21 20.61
CA SER A 257 -4.14 0.09 20.61
C SER A 257 -3.69 -0.26 19.20
N TRP A 258 -2.38 -0.16 18.94
CA TRP A 258 -1.79 -0.57 17.65
C TRP A 258 -2.08 -2.04 17.32
N ARG A 259 -2.13 -2.92 18.33
CA ARG A 259 -2.22 -4.38 18.17
C ARG A 259 -3.64 -4.90 17.93
N ILE A 260 -4.66 -4.05 17.93
CA ILE A 260 -6.04 -4.48 17.66
C ILE A 260 -6.30 -4.47 16.15
N ALA A 261 -6.53 -5.65 15.59
CA ALA A 261 -6.71 -5.84 14.15
C ALA A 261 -7.88 -5.02 13.58
N THR A 262 -8.98 -4.90 14.33
CA THR A 262 -10.17 -4.15 13.91
C THR A 262 -9.97 -2.64 13.81
N ASN A 263 -8.89 -2.09 14.38
CA ASN A 263 -8.55 -0.67 14.24
C ASN A 263 -7.90 -0.33 12.89
N TRP A 264 -7.54 -1.35 12.11
CA TRP A 264 -6.89 -1.21 10.81
C TRP A 264 -7.84 -1.61 9.68
N SER A 265 -7.70 -0.95 8.53
CA SER A 265 -8.36 -1.41 7.30
C SER A 265 -8.01 -2.87 7.01
N GLY A 266 -8.97 -3.63 6.48
CA GLY A 266 -8.80 -5.08 6.26
C GLY A 266 -8.75 -5.94 7.53
N ASN A 267 -9.00 -5.37 8.72
CA ASN A 267 -9.06 -6.09 10.00
C ASN A 267 -7.78 -6.90 10.28
N LYS A 268 -6.61 -6.32 9.99
CA LYS A 268 -5.29 -6.95 10.10
C LYS A 268 -4.29 -5.99 10.76
N VAL A 269 -3.52 -6.49 11.72
CA VAL A 269 -2.45 -5.70 12.35
C VAL A 269 -1.27 -5.55 11.38
N PRO A 270 -0.66 -4.35 11.24
CA PRO A 270 0.51 -4.17 10.40
C PRO A 270 1.70 -5.03 10.80
N VAL A 271 2.41 -5.52 9.78
CA VAL A 271 3.63 -6.32 9.89
C VAL A 271 4.75 -5.68 9.07
N ALA A 272 5.97 -6.25 9.13
CA ALA A 272 7.18 -5.69 8.52
C ALA A 272 7.09 -5.40 7.01
N THR A 273 6.14 -6.03 6.29
CA THR A 273 5.90 -5.84 4.86
C THR A 273 4.73 -4.87 4.56
N SER A 274 3.96 -4.46 5.57
CA SER A 274 2.80 -3.57 5.43
C SER A 274 3.23 -2.13 5.21
N ASN A 275 2.68 -1.48 4.19
CA ASN A 275 2.61 -0.01 4.16
C ASN A 275 1.55 0.42 5.19
N VAL A 276 1.78 1.52 5.89
CA VAL A 276 0.88 2.02 6.93
C VAL A 276 0.58 3.49 6.71
N ARG A 277 -0.70 3.87 6.87
CA ARG A 277 -1.16 5.25 6.80
C ARG A 277 -2.01 5.59 8.02
N ILE A 278 -1.60 6.60 8.78
CA ILE A 278 -2.36 7.10 9.93
C ILE A 278 -3.12 8.34 9.48
N LYS A 279 -4.46 8.27 9.52
CA LYS A 279 -5.37 9.37 9.19
C LYS A 279 -5.78 10.13 10.45
N SER A 280 -6.40 11.30 10.26
CA SER A 280 -7.03 12.03 11.36
C SER A 280 -8.17 11.21 11.96
N SER A 281 -8.19 11.07 13.28
CA SER A 281 -9.13 10.21 14.02
C SER A 281 -9.33 10.76 15.42
N GLU A 282 -10.42 10.40 16.10
CA GLU A 282 -10.61 10.76 17.51
C GLU A 282 -9.59 10.06 18.42
N PHE A 283 -9.23 8.80 18.10
CA PHE A 283 -8.26 8.00 18.86
C PHE A 283 -7.06 7.65 17.99
N TYR A 284 -5.93 8.33 18.22
CA TYR A 284 -4.69 8.06 17.51
C TYR A 284 -3.97 6.82 18.05
N PRO A 285 -3.25 6.07 17.19
CA PRO A 285 -2.49 4.90 17.62
C PRO A 285 -1.40 5.26 18.64
N VAL A 286 -1.26 4.39 19.64
CA VAL A 286 -0.17 4.38 20.60
C VAL A 286 0.51 3.01 20.54
N ILE A 287 1.83 3.01 20.32
CA ILE A 287 2.66 1.81 20.48
C ILE A 287 3.18 1.81 21.91
N LEU A 288 2.95 0.70 22.61
CA LEU A 288 3.38 0.48 23.98
C LEU A 288 4.64 -0.39 24.03
N ALA A 289 5.39 -0.31 25.13
CA ALA A 289 6.53 -1.23 25.35
C ALA A 289 6.11 -2.72 25.35
N THR A 290 4.88 -3.00 25.79
CA THR A 290 4.28 -4.35 25.78
C THR A 290 3.92 -4.85 24.40
N ASP A 291 3.91 -3.96 23.39
CA ASP A 291 3.70 -4.37 22.01
C ASP A 291 4.95 -5.03 21.42
N GLU A 292 6.07 -5.14 22.15
CA GLU A 292 7.35 -5.63 21.61
C GLU A 292 7.81 -4.79 20.40
N LEU A 293 8.66 -5.35 19.53
CA LEU A 293 9.09 -4.68 18.31
C LEU A 293 7.93 -4.62 17.31
N VAL A 294 7.54 -3.40 16.94
CA VAL A 294 6.67 -3.13 15.80
C VAL A 294 7.54 -2.87 14.57
N GLU A 295 7.26 -3.58 13.48
CA GLU A 295 7.95 -3.38 12.20
C GLU A 295 6.93 -3.13 11.10
N VAL A 296 7.22 -2.17 10.22
CA VAL A 296 6.41 -1.85 9.03
C VAL A 296 7.31 -1.59 7.83
N LYS A 297 6.75 -1.67 6.62
CA LYS A 297 7.45 -1.33 5.38
C LYS A 297 7.56 0.18 5.23
N ASN A 298 6.45 0.86 4.97
CA ASN A 298 6.40 2.32 4.89
C ASN A 298 5.41 2.85 5.94
N LEU A 299 5.62 4.08 6.42
CA LEU A 299 4.73 4.74 7.37
C LEU A 299 4.47 6.18 6.94
N ILE A 300 3.19 6.52 6.77
CA ILE A 300 2.72 7.88 6.49
C ILE A 300 1.83 8.32 7.65
N ILE A 301 2.08 9.50 8.20
CA ILE A 301 1.21 10.19 9.16
C ILE A 301 0.69 11.44 8.48
N GLU A 302 -0.63 11.48 8.26
CA GLU A 302 -1.32 12.55 7.55
C GLU A 302 -1.42 13.85 8.36
N GLU A 303 -1.79 14.93 7.68
CA GLU A 303 -2.14 16.19 8.33
C GLU A 303 -3.26 15.97 9.36
N GLY A 304 -3.11 16.53 10.56
CA GLY A 304 -4.08 16.34 11.64
C GLY A 304 -4.13 14.91 12.19
N ALA A 305 -3.15 14.05 11.88
CA ALA A 305 -3.00 12.72 12.46
C ALA A 305 -1.84 12.66 13.46
N SER A 306 -1.88 11.69 14.40
CA SER A 306 -0.76 11.46 15.32
C SER A 306 -0.44 9.98 15.50
N LEU A 307 0.83 9.67 15.78
CA LEU A 307 1.30 8.39 16.28
C LEU A 307 2.19 8.64 17.49
N THR A 308 1.96 7.93 18.58
CA THR A 308 2.80 8.00 19.79
C THR A 308 3.55 6.70 20.02
N LEU A 309 4.86 6.80 20.21
CA LEU A 309 5.67 5.75 20.82
C LEU A 309 5.78 6.06 22.31
N ALA A 310 5.08 5.29 23.14
CA ALA A 310 5.13 5.44 24.60
C ALA A 310 6.52 5.05 25.16
N PRO A 311 6.84 5.39 26.41
CA PRO A 311 8.12 5.02 27.03
C PRO A 311 8.45 3.53 26.87
N GLY A 312 9.58 3.23 26.21
CA GLY A 312 10.06 1.87 25.95
C GLY A 312 9.54 1.20 24.69
N ALA A 313 8.62 1.84 23.95
CA ALA A 313 8.10 1.34 22.69
C ALA A 313 9.19 1.26 21.60
N GLN A 314 9.07 0.30 20.69
CA GLN A 314 10.05 0.06 19.64
C GLN A 314 9.37 0.00 18.27
N LEU A 315 9.81 0.85 17.34
CA LEU A 315 9.31 0.88 15.96
C LEU A 315 10.48 0.82 14.97
N THR A 316 10.39 -0.07 13.99
CA THR A 316 11.25 -0.06 12.80
C THR A 316 10.43 0.21 11.55
N VAL A 317 10.80 1.25 10.80
CA VAL A 317 10.29 1.54 9.45
C VAL A 317 11.35 1.12 8.44
N ASN A 318 11.07 0.06 7.69
CA ASN A 318 12.04 -0.56 6.77
C ASN A 318 12.25 0.23 5.47
N GLY A 319 11.26 1.02 5.06
CA GLY A 319 11.24 1.88 3.89
C GLY A 319 11.10 3.35 4.27
N LYS A 320 10.19 4.06 3.60
CA LYS A 320 9.98 5.50 3.77
C LYS A 320 9.11 5.81 5.00
N LEU A 321 9.54 6.78 5.80
CA LEU A 321 8.76 7.44 6.84
C LEU A 321 8.39 8.86 6.37
N THR A 322 7.11 9.18 6.35
CA THR A 322 6.61 10.53 6.04
C THR A 322 5.71 11.02 7.15
N VAL A 323 6.06 12.16 7.75
CA VAL A 323 5.19 12.94 8.62
C VAL A 323 4.79 14.20 7.86
N LYS A 324 3.54 14.26 7.40
CA LYS A 324 3.03 15.43 6.67
C LYS A 324 3.02 16.67 7.56
N VAL A 325 3.06 17.85 6.95
CA VAL A 325 2.89 19.11 7.69
C VAL A 325 1.56 19.06 8.46
N GLY A 326 1.59 19.39 9.76
CA GLY A 326 0.43 19.27 10.64
C GLY A 326 0.15 17.84 11.17
N GLY A 327 0.87 16.83 10.70
CA GLY A 327 0.92 15.50 11.31
C GLY A 327 1.93 15.43 12.46
N ARG A 328 1.81 14.42 13.33
CA ARG A 328 2.65 14.33 14.55
C ARG A 328 3.12 12.91 14.87
N LEU A 329 4.43 12.68 14.77
CA LEU A 329 5.10 11.52 15.37
C LEU A 329 5.73 11.93 16.71
N LEU A 330 5.24 11.38 17.82
CA LEU A 330 5.75 11.63 19.16
C LEU A 330 6.58 10.44 19.66
N LEU A 331 7.82 10.69 20.08
CA LEU A 331 8.64 9.77 20.85
C LEU A 331 8.63 10.20 22.31
N GLU A 332 8.01 9.41 23.18
CA GLU A 332 8.03 9.64 24.62
C GLU A 332 9.12 8.81 25.30
N HIS A 333 9.92 9.49 26.11
CA HIS A 333 10.97 8.92 26.92
C HIS A 333 10.72 9.25 28.39
N GLU A 334 10.97 8.27 29.23
CA GLU A 334 10.99 8.43 30.68
C GLU A 334 12.36 7.95 31.20
N TYR A 335 12.82 8.54 32.30
CA TYR A 335 14.03 8.06 32.96
C TYR A 335 13.84 6.61 33.47
N GLY A 336 14.95 5.87 33.56
CA GLY A 336 14.93 4.50 34.06
C GLY A 336 15.11 3.45 32.97
N GLU A 337 15.17 2.20 33.42
CA GLU A 337 15.47 1.06 32.56
C GLU A 337 14.30 0.71 31.64
N GLY A 338 14.58 0.53 30.34
CA GLY A 338 13.56 0.15 29.36
C GLY A 338 12.52 1.24 29.07
N LYS A 339 12.77 2.48 29.50
CA LYS A 339 11.83 3.60 29.41
C LYS A 339 12.08 4.57 28.25
N MET A 340 13.08 4.28 27.44
CA MET A 340 13.41 5.07 26.26
C MET A 340 12.75 4.44 25.04
N ALA A 341 11.80 5.14 24.40
CA ALA A 341 11.29 4.73 23.10
C ALA A 341 12.40 4.67 22.04
N SER A 342 12.30 3.79 21.06
CA SER A 342 13.30 3.61 20.00
C SER A 342 12.63 3.61 18.63
N LEU A 343 13.11 4.48 17.74
CA LEU A 343 12.71 4.53 16.34
C LEU A 343 13.91 4.22 15.44
N ILE A 344 13.78 3.20 14.60
CA ILE A 344 14.76 2.86 13.55
C ILE A 344 14.12 3.11 12.19
N THR A 345 14.78 3.93 11.36
CA THR A 345 14.37 4.18 9.98
C THR A 345 15.48 3.72 9.03
N LYS A 346 15.16 2.84 8.08
CA LYS A 346 16.14 2.32 7.11
C LYS A 346 16.08 3.01 5.75
N GLY A 347 14.97 3.67 5.42
CA GLY A 347 14.80 4.43 4.19
C GLY A 347 14.77 5.95 4.41
N GLU A 348 14.18 6.65 3.44
CA GLU A 348 13.99 8.10 3.48
C GLU A 348 13.09 8.51 4.64
N VAL A 349 13.42 9.64 5.28
CA VAL A 349 12.60 10.28 6.32
C VAL A 349 12.24 11.68 5.85
N GLU A 350 10.95 11.96 5.80
CA GLU A 350 10.38 13.25 5.41
C GLU A 350 9.51 13.79 6.55
N GLY A 351 9.70 15.05 6.93
CA GLY A 351 8.98 15.70 8.02
C GLY A 351 9.74 15.72 9.34
N GLU A 352 9.10 16.30 10.35
CA GLU A 352 9.65 16.47 11.69
C GLU A 352 9.05 15.46 12.66
N VAL A 353 9.81 15.09 13.69
CA VAL A 353 9.27 14.31 14.81
C VAL A 353 9.46 15.07 16.11
N GLU A 354 8.51 14.89 17.01
CA GLU A 354 8.53 15.45 18.34
C GLU A 354 9.16 14.46 19.31
N THR A 355 10.11 14.92 20.10
CA THR A 355 10.71 14.15 21.19
C THR A 355 10.32 14.77 22.51
N LYS A 356 9.87 13.94 23.46
CA LYS A 356 9.54 14.33 24.84
C LYS A 356 10.30 13.45 25.81
N LEU A 357 11.06 14.05 26.72
CA LEU A 357 11.83 13.35 27.74
C LEU A 357 11.49 13.88 29.13
N THR A 358 11.02 13.00 30.01
CA THR A 358 10.74 13.29 31.42
C THR A 358 11.90 12.83 32.30
N LEU A 359 12.47 13.76 33.07
CA LEU A 359 13.59 13.55 33.98
C LEU A 359 13.24 13.99 35.41
N PRO A 360 13.71 13.28 36.46
CA PRO A 360 13.53 13.69 37.84
C PRO A 360 14.40 14.90 38.17
N GLN A 361 14.03 15.60 39.25
CA GLN A 361 14.83 16.68 39.81
C GLN A 361 16.09 16.17 40.51
N ASN A 362 17.03 17.08 40.78
CA ASN A 362 18.20 16.83 41.63
C ASN A 362 19.10 15.68 41.16
N GLN A 363 19.03 15.30 39.88
CA GLN A 363 19.80 14.23 39.28
C GLN A 363 20.48 14.69 37.99
N TRP A 364 21.74 14.27 37.82
CA TRP A 364 22.52 14.55 36.62
C TRP A 364 22.27 13.50 35.54
N PHE A 365 21.99 13.97 34.33
CA PHE A 365 21.86 13.15 33.14
C PHE A 365 22.83 13.60 32.06
N TYR A 366 23.36 12.65 31.29
CA TYR A 366 24.08 12.92 30.06
C TYR A 366 23.21 12.50 28.87
N ILE A 367 22.80 13.48 28.06
CA ILE A 367 21.83 13.28 26.98
C ILE A 367 22.34 13.87 25.66
N GLY A 368 21.99 13.21 24.56
CA GLY A 368 22.21 13.71 23.20
C GLY A 368 20.93 14.27 22.61
N SER A 369 20.98 14.62 21.33
CA SER A 369 19.80 14.95 20.52
C SER A 369 19.70 14.01 19.33
N SER A 370 18.49 13.52 19.08
CA SER A 370 18.10 12.85 17.84
C SER A 370 17.82 13.80 16.68
N ARG A 371 17.65 15.10 16.98
CA ARG A 371 17.32 16.16 16.02
C ARG A 371 18.56 16.63 15.25
N LYS A 372 18.42 16.84 13.94
CA LYS A 372 19.43 17.54 13.12
C LYS A 372 19.60 18.98 13.61
N GLU A 373 20.85 19.45 13.61
CA GLU A 373 21.20 20.83 13.98
C GLU A 373 20.64 21.29 15.34
N ALA A 374 20.50 20.36 16.29
CA ALA A 374 19.95 20.62 17.62
C ALA A 374 20.63 21.83 18.29
N VAL A 375 19.85 22.59 19.06
CA VAL A 375 20.32 23.80 19.76
C VAL A 375 20.17 23.65 21.27
N PHE A 376 20.92 24.44 22.05
CA PHE A 376 20.87 24.31 23.51
C PHE A 376 19.49 24.66 24.11
N SER A 377 18.71 25.52 23.45
CA SER A 377 17.35 25.84 23.86
C SER A 377 16.38 24.66 23.75
N ASP A 378 16.66 23.65 22.92
CA ASP A 378 15.87 22.41 22.86
C ASP A 378 15.84 21.70 24.21
N PHE A 379 16.89 21.91 25.01
CA PHE A 379 17.04 21.37 26.35
C PHE A 379 16.69 22.39 27.44
N GLY A 380 16.17 23.57 27.10
CA GLY A 380 15.81 24.61 28.07
C GLY A 380 17.00 25.41 28.61
N ALA A 381 18.08 25.55 27.85
CA ALA A 381 19.19 26.42 28.24
C ALA A 381 18.73 27.85 28.53
N GLY A 382 19.03 28.33 29.74
CA GLY A 382 18.60 29.66 30.20
C GLY A 382 17.25 29.69 30.93
N ASN A 383 16.52 28.58 30.99
CA ASN A 383 15.33 28.46 31.82
C ASN A 383 15.71 28.38 33.30
N ASP A 384 14.81 28.82 34.17
CA ASP A 384 15.02 28.77 35.61
C ASP A 384 15.20 27.33 36.11
N GLY A 385 16.11 27.15 37.06
CA GLY A 385 16.48 25.83 37.60
C GLY A 385 17.19 24.88 36.64
N VAL A 386 17.36 25.20 35.35
CA VAL A 386 18.00 24.33 34.37
C VAL A 386 19.51 24.59 34.31
N ILE A 387 20.30 23.56 34.60
CA ILE A 387 21.76 23.59 34.45
C ILE A 387 22.15 22.74 33.24
N ILE A 388 22.95 23.30 32.35
CA ILE A 388 23.49 22.60 31.17
C ILE A 388 24.98 22.86 31.07
N ASN A 389 25.77 21.79 30.91
CA ASN A 389 27.19 21.88 30.59
C ASN A 389 27.56 20.95 29.44
N VAL A 390 28.52 21.37 28.62
CA VAL A 390 29.17 20.56 27.59
C VAL A 390 30.64 20.33 27.91
N TYR A 391 31.21 19.23 27.43
CA TYR A 391 32.63 18.95 27.58
C TYR A 391 33.39 19.30 26.31
N ARG A 392 34.31 20.28 26.40
CA ARG A 392 35.12 20.77 25.28
C ARG A 392 36.51 21.18 25.79
N ALA A 393 37.57 20.93 25.03
CA ALA A 393 38.93 21.35 25.41
C ALA A 393 39.35 20.90 26.81
N GLY A 394 39.04 19.64 27.15
CA GLY A 394 39.38 19.07 28.45
C GLY A 394 38.59 19.62 29.64
N ASN A 395 37.56 20.45 29.42
CA ASN A 395 36.86 21.19 30.47
C ASN A 395 35.34 21.16 30.30
N TRP A 396 34.63 21.30 31.42
CA TRP A 396 33.18 21.51 31.44
C TRP A 396 32.86 23.00 31.24
N TRP A 397 32.05 23.28 30.23
CA TRP A 397 31.61 24.62 29.88
C TRP A 397 30.12 24.76 30.15
N GLY A 398 29.76 25.64 31.08
CA GLY A 398 28.36 25.97 31.38
C GLY A 398 27.72 26.78 30.27
N ILE A 399 26.54 26.33 29.83
CA ILE A 399 25.74 27.00 28.83
C ILE A 399 24.72 27.90 29.53
N LYS A 400 24.87 29.21 29.35
CA LYS A 400 23.97 30.24 29.90
C LYS A 400 22.97 30.70 28.84
N SER A 401 21.96 31.49 29.25
CA SER A 401 20.89 32.00 28.38
C SER A 401 21.39 32.67 27.08
N GLY A 402 22.47 33.45 27.14
CA GLY A 402 23.07 34.09 25.96
C GLY A 402 23.65 33.13 24.91
N LEU A 403 23.74 31.83 25.22
CA LEU A 403 24.22 30.78 24.32
C LEU A 403 23.10 29.80 23.92
N ALA A 404 21.86 30.02 24.35
CA ALA A 404 20.76 29.07 24.17
C ALA A 404 20.47 28.75 22.69
N ALA A 405 20.55 29.75 21.81
CA ALA A 405 20.32 29.57 20.38
C ALA A 405 21.50 28.93 19.61
N ARG A 406 22.61 28.62 20.29
CA ARG A 406 23.75 27.99 19.61
C ARG A 406 23.48 26.51 19.36
N SER A 407 23.89 26.06 18.18
CA SER A 407 23.86 24.64 17.82
C SER A 407 24.83 23.83 18.68
N LEU A 408 24.40 22.62 19.03
CA LEU A 408 25.27 21.56 19.52
C LEU A 408 26.22 21.16 18.39
N ARG A 409 27.46 20.78 18.74
CA ARG A 409 28.34 20.15 17.77
C ARG A 409 27.75 18.79 17.38
N PRO A 410 27.98 18.28 16.16
CA PRO A 410 27.59 16.91 15.83
C PRO A 410 28.14 15.95 16.88
N ILE A 411 27.37 14.91 17.21
CA ILE A 411 27.65 13.88 18.23
C ILE A 411 27.95 14.40 19.66
N GLU A 412 27.71 15.69 19.94
CA GLU A 412 27.88 16.27 21.28
C GLU A 412 26.69 15.94 22.17
N GLY A 413 26.99 15.52 23.40
CA GLY A 413 25.99 15.45 24.46
C GLY A 413 26.12 16.61 25.43
N ILE A 414 25.05 16.82 26.18
CA ILE A 414 25.02 17.74 27.30
C ILE A 414 24.90 16.96 28.60
N THR A 415 25.54 17.47 29.65
CA THR A 415 25.15 17.14 31.02
C THR A 415 24.11 18.13 31.48
N THR A 416 23.06 17.63 32.12
CA THR A 416 22.00 18.50 32.61
C THR A 416 21.44 18.05 33.95
N ASN A 417 21.00 19.00 34.75
CA ASN A 417 20.29 18.80 36.01
C ASN A 417 19.19 19.86 36.10
N TYR A 418 18.15 19.56 36.87
CA TYR A 418 17.05 20.46 37.15
C TYR A 418 16.91 20.66 38.67
N LEU A 419 17.12 21.90 39.09
CA LEU A 419 17.10 22.37 40.47
C LEU A 419 16.16 23.59 40.58
N PRO A 420 14.83 23.41 40.45
CA PRO A 420 13.90 24.52 40.54
C PRO A 420 13.86 25.13 41.94
N ALA A 421 13.49 26.41 42.01
CA ALA A 421 13.38 27.13 43.28
C ALA A 421 12.23 26.62 44.17
N GLU A 422 11.14 26.12 43.57
CA GLU A 422 9.96 25.64 44.29
C GLU A 422 9.32 24.41 43.61
N GLY A 423 8.89 23.44 44.43
CA GLY A 423 8.07 22.29 44.02
C GLY A 423 8.83 21.03 43.57
N ASP A 424 8.30 19.86 43.92
CA ASP A 424 8.70 18.56 43.34
C ASP A 424 7.92 18.35 42.02
N GLN A 425 8.52 18.72 40.90
CA GLN A 425 8.02 18.50 39.55
C GLN A 425 9.13 17.95 38.66
N ASP A 426 8.85 16.85 37.96
CA ASP A 426 9.75 16.33 36.95
C ASP A 426 9.98 17.36 35.84
N ARG A 427 11.19 17.40 35.31
CA ARG A 427 11.52 18.20 34.14
C ARG A 427 11.04 17.49 32.88
N VAL A 428 10.27 18.20 32.08
CA VAL A 428 9.90 17.79 30.72
C VAL A 428 10.73 18.57 29.72
N ILE A 429 11.46 17.85 28.87
CA ILE A 429 12.20 18.40 27.73
C ILE A 429 11.40 18.03 26.48
N THR A 430 11.02 19.02 25.68
CA THR A 430 10.30 18.81 24.42
C THR A 430 10.95 19.60 23.29
N TYR A 431 11.20 18.94 22.17
CA TYR A 431 11.66 19.58 20.94
C TYR A 431 11.12 18.85 19.72
N THR A 432 11.01 19.58 18.61
CA THR A 432 10.56 19.07 17.31
C THR A 432 11.60 19.39 16.25
N GLY A 433 11.82 18.46 15.33
CA GLY A 433 12.61 18.71 14.13
C GLY A 433 12.93 17.44 13.36
N GLU A 434 13.68 17.60 12.27
CA GLU A 434 14.14 16.47 11.47
C GLU A 434 15.07 15.54 12.24
N LEU A 435 14.96 14.24 12.00
CA LEU A 435 15.78 13.21 12.62
C LEU A 435 17.14 13.04 11.91
N ASN A 436 18.20 12.77 12.67
CA ASN A 436 19.40 12.18 12.08
C ASN A 436 19.08 10.74 11.63
N ASN A 437 19.11 10.48 10.33
CA ASN A 437 18.87 9.16 9.71
C ASN A 437 20.00 8.76 8.74
N VAL A 438 21.08 9.54 8.68
CA VAL A 438 22.28 9.30 7.87
C VAL A 438 23.51 9.33 8.76
N ALA A 439 24.66 8.87 8.24
CA ALA A 439 25.91 8.87 8.98
C ALA A 439 26.30 10.28 9.45
N VAL A 440 26.36 10.47 10.77
CA VAL A 440 26.83 11.71 11.40
C VAL A 440 28.31 11.57 11.76
N SER A 441 29.13 12.53 11.31
CA SER A 441 30.56 12.58 11.61
C SER A 441 30.97 13.92 12.22
N ARG A 442 32.09 13.90 12.94
CA ARG A 442 32.72 15.09 13.52
C ARG A 442 34.23 14.93 13.50
N THR A 443 34.92 15.97 13.05
CA THR A 443 36.37 16.09 13.22
C THR A 443 36.66 16.60 14.62
N PHE A 444 37.69 16.04 15.25
CA PHE A 444 38.16 16.45 16.56
C PHE A 444 39.39 17.31 16.41
N ASP A 445 39.26 18.59 16.77
CA ASP A 445 40.33 19.58 16.62
C ASP A 445 41.42 19.47 17.70
N GLU A 446 41.24 18.54 18.65
CA GLU A 446 42.06 18.43 19.87
C GLU A 446 42.32 16.96 20.21
N SER A 447 43.57 16.67 20.61
CA SER A 447 43.97 15.36 21.15
C SER A 447 43.38 15.16 22.55
N GLY A 448 42.85 13.96 22.84
CA GLY A 448 42.39 13.60 24.17
C GLY A 448 41.11 12.78 24.18
N TYR A 449 40.47 12.71 25.35
CA TYR A 449 39.18 12.04 25.52
C TYR A 449 38.04 12.95 25.06
N HIS A 450 37.12 12.38 24.29
CA HIS A 450 35.91 13.04 23.81
C HIS A 450 34.68 12.30 24.33
N LEU A 451 33.71 13.05 24.85
CA LEU A 451 32.40 12.50 25.18
C LEU A 451 31.51 12.58 23.94
N MET A 452 30.83 11.47 23.65
CA MET A 452 29.94 11.35 22.51
C MET A 452 28.56 10.98 23.00
N ALA A 453 27.53 11.58 22.43
CA ALA A 453 26.16 11.14 22.60
C ALA A 453 25.64 10.50 21.32
N ASN A 454 24.67 9.63 21.47
CA ASN A 454 24.00 9.01 20.34
C ASN A 454 23.19 10.09 19.58
N PRO A 455 23.48 10.34 18.30
CA PRO A 455 22.75 11.34 17.53
C PRO A 455 21.44 10.78 16.92
N TYR A 456 21.14 9.50 17.10
CA TYR A 456 20.03 8.80 16.46
C TYR A 456 18.83 8.62 17.41
N PRO A 457 17.59 8.54 16.89
CA PRO A 457 16.37 8.31 17.69
C PRO A 457 16.21 6.86 18.18
N SER A 458 17.13 5.97 17.82
CA SER A 458 17.18 4.61 18.34
C SER A 458 18.01 4.57 19.61
N PHE A 459 17.50 3.99 20.69
CA PHE A 459 18.23 3.94 21.95
C PHE A 459 19.15 2.73 22.02
N ILE A 460 20.37 2.97 22.51
CA ILE A 460 21.32 1.90 22.80
C ILE A 460 20.96 1.32 24.16
N ASP A 461 20.51 0.07 24.20
CA ASP A 461 20.41 -0.67 25.46
C ASP A 461 21.81 -1.17 25.89
N TRP A 462 22.33 -0.53 26.93
CA TRP A 462 23.65 -0.85 27.48
C TRP A 462 23.68 -2.17 28.27
N LYS A 463 22.53 -2.75 28.65
CA LYS A 463 22.47 -4.06 29.34
C LYS A 463 22.64 -5.24 28.38
N ILE A 464 22.17 -5.14 27.14
CA ILE A 464 22.41 -6.20 26.12
C ILE A 464 23.92 -6.37 25.87
N ARG A 465 24.70 -5.28 25.94
CA ARG A 465 26.17 -5.34 25.85
C ARG A 465 26.83 -6.04 27.05
N ARG A 466 26.18 -6.18 28.20
CA ARG A 466 26.72 -6.89 29.36
C ARG A 466 26.58 -8.41 29.22
N LEU A 467 25.52 -8.89 28.57
CA LEU A 467 25.32 -10.31 28.28
C LEU A 467 26.28 -10.84 27.19
N LEU A 468 26.69 -9.99 26.24
CA LEU A 468 27.71 -10.33 25.25
C LEU A 468 29.14 -10.37 25.82
N LYS A 469 29.38 -9.80 27.00
CA LYS A 469 30.67 -9.92 27.71
C LYS A 469 30.82 -11.23 28.48
N ASP A 470 29.70 -11.88 28.83
CA ASP A 470 29.70 -13.16 29.56
C ASP A 470 29.82 -14.39 28.62
N GLN A 471 29.68 -14.21 27.30
CA GLN A 471 30.11 -15.20 26.31
C GLN A 471 31.47 -14.78 25.73
N ARG A 472 32.51 -15.58 26.03
CA ARG A 472 33.88 -15.38 25.54
C ARG A 472 33.98 -15.48 24.02
N LEU A 473 33.64 -14.42 23.29
CA LEU A 473 34.09 -14.16 21.91
C LEU A 473 34.20 -12.65 21.73
N MET A 474 35.30 -12.07 22.20
CA MET A 474 35.74 -10.74 21.78
C MET A 474 37.08 -10.89 21.08
N GLU A 475 37.06 -10.94 19.75
CA GLU A 475 38.09 -10.22 19.00
C GLU A 475 37.83 -8.72 19.19
N PRO A 476 38.88 -7.91 19.42
CA PRO A 476 38.72 -6.49 19.68
C PRO A 476 38.24 -5.81 18.40
N CYS A 477 36.99 -5.34 18.39
CA CYS A 477 36.54 -4.35 17.42
C CYS A 477 37.25 -3.03 17.74
N GLY A 478 38.46 -2.87 17.20
CA GLY A 478 39.14 -1.60 17.11
C GLY A 478 38.26 -0.64 16.30
N ILE A 479 37.95 0.51 16.88
CA ILE A 479 37.57 1.68 16.11
C ILE A 479 38.83 2.10 15.37
N GLU A 480 38.98 1.67 14.11
CA GLU A 480 39.98 2.25 13.22
C GLU A 480 39.55 3.66 12.87
N VAL A 481 40.27 4.62 13.45
CA VAL A 481 40.38 5.97 12.90
C VAL A 481 41.30 5.86 11.69
N LYS A 482 40.79 6.16 10.50
CA LYS A 482 41.59 6.58 9.35
C LYS A 482 41.40 8.06 9.10
#